data_AF-A0A813HNY1-F1
#
_entry.id   AF-A0A813HNY1-F1
#
_cell.length_a   1.000
_cell.length_b   1.000
_cell.length_c   1.000
_cell.angle_alpha   90.00
_cell.angle_beta   90.00
_cell.angle_gamma   90.00
#
_symmetry.space_group_name_H-M   'P 1'
#
loop_
_entity.id
_entity.type
_entity.pdbx_description
1 polymer ?
#
loop_
_entity_poly.entity_id
_entity_poly.type
_entity_poly.pdbx_seq_one_letter_code
_entity_poly.pdbx_strand_id
1 'polypeptide(L)'
;MQSLPEKELRQFALSKLGASTEDLSTIILSTDRLPAEDLRCLYSWADAFVLPTRGEGFGLPLAEAMASGLPTLSSDFGGARDMVRAAGVPLNGSVKSGEFEVSLSSLQNAMRAAQRGEYEGLGAQARSYVSQTHSPEVIAESLVQLIASSFPPEHPDEEEAIHAAPASEDRTAYFPQPEVLRRLLSQHSNPFVQFKNDPAWQGLLFGVYGLVLALLLLRLILTGPRSLVPAKRDKSD
;
A
#
# COMPACT_ATOMS: atom_id res chain seq x y z
N MET A 1 5.36 0.86 31.74
CA MET A 1 6.33 1.84 31.21
C MET A 1 5.78 2.26 29.86
N GLN A 2 5.39 3.52 29.68
CA GLN A 2 4.76 3.97 28.42
C GLN A 2 5.79 4.03 27.29
N SER A 3 5.36 3.74 26.06
CA SER A 3 6.22 3.82 24.87
C SER A 3 6.64 5.27 24.60
N LEU A 4 7.82 5.47 23.98
CA LEU A 4 8.33 6.81 23.65
C LEU A 4 7.31 7.65 22.85
N PRO A 5 6.62 7.10 21.84
CA PRO A 5 5.62 7.85 21.08
C PRO A 5 4.39 8.30 21.91
N GLU A 6 3.92 7.46 22.84
CA GLU A 6 2.80 7.84 23.73
C GLU A 6 3.17 9.01 24.64
N LYS A 7 4.42 9.03 25.11
CA LYS A 7 4.94 10.12 25.92
C LYS A 7 5.02 11.41 25.11
N GLU A 8 5.49 11.34 23.87
CA GLU A 8 5.56 12.49 22.96
C GLU A 8 4.16 13.03 22.64
N LEU A 9 3.18 12.16 22.38
CA LEU A 9 1.79 12.55 22.14
C LEU A 9 1.20 13.30 23.34
N ARG A 10 1.39 12.77 24.56
CA ARG A 10 0.97 13.43 25.81
C ARG A 10 1.62 14.78 25.98
N GLN A 11 2.93 14.86 25.76
CA GLN A 11 3.67 16.11 25.87
C GLN A 11 3.19 17.13 24.83
N PHE A 12 2.89 16.70 23.60
CA PHE A 12 2.32 17.54 22.57
C PHE A 12 0.94 18.06 22.98
N ALA A 13 0.04 17.18 23.44
CA ALA A 13 -1.29 17.55 23.91
C ALA A 13 -1.23 18.63 25.00
N LEU A 14 -0.41 18.41 26.03
CA LEU A 14 -0.26 19.35 27.13
C LEU A 14 0.40 20.67 26.71
N SER A 15 1.51 20.61 25.97
CA SER A 15 2.33 21.80 25.69
C SER A 15 1.86 22.64 24.51
N LYS A 16 1.19 22.03 23.53
CA LYS A 16 0.74 22.72 22.30
C LYS A 16 -0.76 22.93 22.26
N LEU A 17 -1.55 22.02 22.84
CA LEU A 17 -3.01 22.13 22.83
C LEU A 17 -3.57 22.60 24.17
N GLY A 18 -2.78 22.55 25.25
CA GLY A 18 -3.26 22.88 26.60
C GLY A 18 -4.34 21.91 27.09
N ALA A 19 -4.39 20.69 26.55
CA ALA A 19 -5.44 19.70 26.77
C ALA A 19 -4.86 18.40 27.35
N SER A 20 -5.67 17.67 28.13
CA SER A 20 -5.34 16.28 28.49
C SER A 20 -5.49 15.40 27.26
N THR A 21 -4.80 14.25 27.23
CA THR A 21 -5.06 13.23 26.21
C THR A 21 -6.48 12.63 26.33
N GLU A 22 -7.13 12.78 27.48
CA GLU A 22 -8.53 12.38 27.69
C GLU A 22 -9.53 13.31 26.97
N ASP A 23 -9.13 14.56 26.71
CA ASP A 23 -9.95 15.54 25.99
C ASP A 23 -9.82 15.41 24.46
N LEU A 24 -8.85 14.60 24.00
CA LEU A 24 -8.59 14.36 22.59
C LEU A 24 -9.36 13.13 22.10
N SER A 25 -9.60 13.09 20.78
CA SER A 25 -10.05 11.86 20.12
C SER A 25 -9.09 10.71 20.43
N THR A 26 -9.62 9.50 20.62
CA THR A 26 -8.80 8.31 20.82
C THR A 26 -7.83 8.13 19.66
N ILE A 27 -6.53 8.12 19.97
CA ILE A 27 -5.46 7.84 19.01
C ILE A 27 -4.89 6.49 19.37
N ILE A 28 -4.95 5.55 18.42
CA ILE A 28 -4.34 4.23 18.56
C ILE A 28 -3.04 4.26 17.76
N LEU A 29 -1.93 4.09 18.45
CA LEU A 29 -0.63 3.95 17.81
C LEU A 29 -0.21 2.48 17.85
N SER A 30 0.08 1.92 16.67
CA SER A 30 0.70 0.61 16.55
C SER A 30 2.06 0.76 15.88
N THR A 31 3.10 0.29 16.56
CA THR A 31 4.45 0.13 15.99
C THR A 31 4.73 -1.32 15.60
N ASP A 32 3.81 -2.23 15.93
CA ASP A 32 3.98 -3.65 15.69
C ASP A 32 3.61 -4.01 14.26
N ARG A 33 4.22 -5.09 13.76
CA ARG A 33 3.83 -5.67 12.48
C ARG A 33 2.44 -6.29 12.63
N LEU A 34 1.46 -5.71 11.94
CA LEU A 34 0.11 -6.23 11.92
C LEU A 34 0.01 -7.47 11.01
N PRO A 35 -0.70 -8.53 11.46
CA PRO A 35 -1.12 -9.62 10.58
C PRO A 35 -1.90 -9.09 9.37
N ALA A 36 -1.79 -9.77 8.24
CA ALA A 36 -2.45 -9.36 7.00
C ALA A 36 -3.98 -9.31 7.12
N GLU A 37 -4.57 -10.17 7.96
CA GLU A 37 -6.02 -10.18 8.21
C GLU A 37 -6.50 -8.96 8.99
N ASP A 38 -5.74 -8.55 10.01
CA ASP A 38 -6.04 -7.35 10.79
C ASP A 38 -5.91 -6.10 9.94
N LEU A 39 -4.88 -6.03 9.10
CA LEU A 39 -4.69 -4.92 8.17
C LEU A 39 -5.84 -4.81 7.16
N ARG A 40 -6.31 -5.94 6.61
CA ARG A 40 -7.52 -5.97 5.75
C ARG A 40 -8.76 -5.50 6.50
N CYS A 41 -8.93 -5.93 7.75
CA CYS A 41 -10.05 -5.49 8.58
C CYS A 41 -10.01 -3.97 8.78
N LEU A 42 -8.84 -3.42 9.11
CA LEU A 42 -8.63 -1.97 9.27
C LEU A 42 -8.95 -1.21 7.98
N TYR A 43 -8.48 -1.70 6.83
CA TYR A 43 -8.82 -1.07 5.55
C TYR A 43 -10.32 -1.13 5.25
N SER A 44 -11.02 -2.20 5.62
CA SER A 44 -12.47 -2.30 5.38
C SER A 44 -13.32 -1.44 6.33
N TRP A 45 -12.77 -1.06 7.49
CA TRP A 45 -13.48 -0.31 8.53
C TRP A 45 -13.14 1.18 8.57
N ALA A 46 -12.01 1.59 8.00
CA ALA A 46 -11.59 2.98 8.01
C ALA A 46 -12.50 3.84 7.13
N ASP A 47 -12.70 5.11 7.52
CA ASP A 47 -13.43 6.09 6.69
C ASP A 47 -12.52 6.67 5.59
N ALA A 48 -11.21 6.72 5.84
CA ALA A 48 -10.20 7.14 4.88
C ALA A 48 -8.80 6.63 5.28
N PHE A 49 -7.91 6.55 4.29
CA PHE A 49 -6.49 6.26 4.49
C PHE A 49 -5.65 7.52 4.26
N VAL A 50 -4.69 7.80 5.14
CA VAL A 50 -3.83 8.99 5.06
C VAL A 50 -2.36 8.58 5.04
N LEU A 51 -1.62 9.01 4.02
CA LEU A 51 -0.18 8.78 3.84
C LEU A 51 0.56 10.12 3.64
N PRO A 52 0.84 10.87 4.72
CA PRO A 52 1.53 12.16 4.63
C PRO A 52 3.06 11.95 4.57
N THR A 53 3.50 11.15 3.60
CA THR A 53 4.90 10.74 3.47
C THR A 53 5.83 11.87 3.01
N ARG A 54 7.08 11.86 3.48
CA ARG A 54 8.15 12.76 3.01
C ARG A 54 8.74 12.34 1.66
N GLY A 55 8.49 11.10 1.28
CA GLY A 55 9.02 10.45 0.09
C GLY A 55 8.75 8.97 0.19
N GLU A 56 8.29 8.38 -0.89
CA GLU A 56 7.99 6.96 -0.97
C GLU A 56 8.34 6.50 -2.39
N GLY A 57 8.77 5.24 -2.53
CA GLY A 57 9.26 4.69 -3.79
C GLY A 57 8.16 4.35 -4.80
N PHE A 58 7.13 3.62 -4.40
CA PHE A 58 6.05 3.15 -5.28
C PHE A 58 4.64 3.47 -4.77
N GLY A 59 4.34 3.13 -3.52
CA GLY A 59 3.12 3.54 -2.84
C GLY A 59 2.26 2.33 -2.49
N LEU A 60 2.87 1.18 -2.16
CA LEU A 60 2.12 -0.05 -1.89
C LEU A 60 1.02 0.14 -0.83
N PRO A 61 1.26 0.79 0.33
CA PRO A 61 0.19 1.02 1.30
C PRO A 61 -0.96 1.88 0.74
N LEU A 62 -0.64 2.81 -0.17
CA LEU A 62 -1.63 3.62 -0.86
C LEU A 62 -2.45 2.77 -1.84
N ALA A 63 -1.77 1.96 -2.66
CA ALA A 63 -2.41 1.05 -3.62
C ALA A 63 -3.31 0.01 -2.92
N GLU A 64 -2.87 -0.55 -1.79
CA GLU A 64 -3.65 -1.46 -0.95
C GLU A 64 -4.92 -0.80 -0.40
N ALA A 65 -4.83 0.44 0.07
CA ALA A 65 -5.98 1.22 0.52
C ALA A 65 -6.95 1.54 -0.62
N MET A 66 -6.43 1.95 -1.80
CA MET A 66 -7.23 2.18 -3.00
C MET A 66 -7.94 0.90 -3.45
N ALA A 67 -7.24 -0.23 -3.49
CA ALA A 67 -7.81 -1.54 -3.81
C ALA A 67 -8.88 -1.98 -2.80
N SER A 68 -8.72 -1.59 -1.54
CA SER A 68 -9.72 -1.79 -0.48
C SER A 68 -10.90 -0.83 -0.60
N GLY A 69 -10.93 0.06 -1.59
CA GLY A 69 -12.04 0.98 -1.84
C GLY A 69 -12.12 2.13 -0.85
N LEU A 70 -11.00 2.51 -0.24
CA LEU A 70 -10.93 3.65 0.66
C LEU A 70 -10.65 4.94 -0.09
N PRO A 71 -11.27 6.07 0.30
CA PRO A 71 -10.73 7.39 -0.01
C PRO A 71 -9.28 7.48 0.51
N THR A 72 -8.36 7.82 -0.37
CA THR A 72 -6.93 7.93 -0.01
C THR A 72 -6.44 9.37 -0.09
N LEU A 73 -5.75 9.80 0.96
CA LEU A 73 -5.16 11.13 1.09
C LEU A 73 -3.64 10.95 1.17
N SER A 74 -2.89 11.49 0.24
CA SER A 74 -1.44 11.25 0.21
C SER A 74 -0.67 12.48 -0.25
N SER A 75 0.59 12.58 0.16
CA SER A 75 1.53 13.56 -0.37
C SER A 75 1.53 13.59 -1.89
N ASP A 76 1.48 14.79 -2.47
CA ASP A 76 1.58 15.01 -3.91
C ASP A 76 3.03 14.93 -4.41
N PHE A 77 3.74 13.87 -4.02
CA PHE A 77 5.19 13.71 -4.21
C PHE A 77 5.63 12.23 -4.18
N GLY A 78 6.77 11.92 -4.80
CA GLY A 78 7.33 10.56 -4.85
C GLY A 78 6.45 9.58 -5.64
N GLY A 79 6.60 8.28 -5.36
CA GLY A 79 5.85 7.20 -6.02
C GLY A 79 4.34 7.28 -5.84
N ALA A 80 3.87 7.87 -4.74
CA ALA A 80 2.46 8.08 -4.48
C ALA A 80 1.78 9.12 -5.40
N ARG A 81 2.56 10.01 -6.04
CA ARG A 81 2.04 11.19 -6.75
C ARG A 81 1.07 10.85 -7.87
N ASP A 82 1.42 9.90 -8.72
CA ASP A 82 0.61 9.59 -9.90
C ASP A 82 -0.71 8.94 -9.51
N MET A 83 -0.67 8.00 -8.57
CA MET A 83 -1.88 7.36 -8.04
C MET A 83 -2.80 8.35 -7.32
N VAL A 84 -2.26 9.20 -6.44
CA VAL A 84 -3.10 10.14 -5.67
C VAL A 84 -3.71 11.23 -6.55
N ARG A 85 -3.00 11.68 -7.60
CA ARG A 85 -3.55 12.62 -8.57
C ARG A 85 -4.63 12.02 -9.45
N ALA A 86 -4.50 10.73 -9.77
CA ALA A 86 -5.46 10.04 -10.64
C ALA A 86 -6.78 9.73 -9.93
N ALA A 87 -6.72 9.25 -8.68
CA ALA A 87 -7.92 8.79 -7.97
C ALA A 87 -7.82 8.90 -6.44
N GLY A 88 -7.21 9.96 -5.92
CA GLY A 88 -7.13 10.25 -4.49
C GLY A 88 -7.22 11.75 -4.19
N VAL A 89 -6.85 12.13 -2.97
CA VAL A 89 -6.78 13.52 -2.52
C VAL A 89 -5.32 13.93 -2.34
N PRO A 90 -4.74 14.70 -3.27
CA PRO A 90 -3.36 15.16 -3.16
C PRO A 90 -3.22 16.16 -2.00
N LEU A 91 -2.28 15.89 -1.11
CA LEU A 91 -1.93 16.77 0.00
C LEU A 91 -0.83 17.73 -0.46
N ASN A 92 -1.15 19.03 -0.43
CA ASN A 92 -0.23 20.09 -0.81
C ASN A 92 0.87 20.24 0.25
N GLY A 93 2.05 20.67 -0.19
CA GLY A 93 3.22 20.80 0.65
C GLY A 93 4.35 21.54 -0.06
N SER A 94 5.54 21.47 0.51
CA SER A 94 6.75 21.99 -0.11
C SER A 94 7.92 21.04 0.09
N VAL A 95 8.86 21.03 -0.86
CA VAL A 95 10.09 20.25 -0.73
C VAL A 95 11.11 21.09 0.04
N LYS A 96 11.66 20.54 1.12
CA LYS A 96 12.77 21.12 1.89
C LYS A 96 13.87 20.08 2.03
N SER A 97 15.07 20.43 1.62
CA SER A 97 16.25 19.56 1.71
C SER A 97 16.04 18.18 1.05
N GLY A 98 15.30 18.12 -0.06
CA GLY A 98 15.02 16.88 -0.79
C GLY A 98 13.83 16.07 -0.25
N GLU A 99 13.19 16.52 0.83
CA GLU A 99 12.07 15.83 1.47
C GLU A 99 10.78 16.64 1.34
N PHE A 100 9.67 15.97 1.06
CA PHE A 100 8.37 16.63 0.97
C PHE A 100 7.78 16.86 2.35
N GLU A 101 7.36 18.09 2.62
CA GLU A 101 6.67 18.45 3.85
C GLU A 101 5.23 18.79 3.53
N VAL A 102 4.32 17.92 3.95
CA VAL A 102 2.88 18.17 3.84
C VAL A 102 2.51 19.40 4.64
N SER A 103 1.75 20.31 4.03
CA SER A 103 1.16 21.45 4.71
C SER A 103 0.15 20.97 5.75
N LEU A 104 0.32 21.40 7.01
CA LEU A 104 -0.61 21.09 8.08
C LEU A 104 -2.04 21.53 7.75
N SER A 105 -2.21 22.69 7.10
CA SER A 105 -3.54 23.15 6.69
C SER A 105 -4.14 22.27 5.61
N SER A 106 -3.33 21.78 4.65
CA SER A 106 -3.80 20.85 3.62
C SER A 106 -4.27 19.53 4.25
N LEU A 107 -3.46 18.97 5.15
CA LEU A 107 -3.78 17.74 5.86
C LEU A 107 -5.06 17.88 6.70
N GLN A 108 -5.14 18.93 7.53
CA GLN A 108 -6.30 19.17 8.39
C GLN A 108 -7.58 19.38 7.59
N ASN A 109 -7.53 20.15 6.52
CA ASN A 109 -8.72 20.41 5.69
C ASN A 109 -9.21 19.13 5.02
N ALA A 110 -8.29 18.33 4.46
CA ALA A 110 -8.65 17.08 3.81
C ALA A 110 -9.18 16.03 4.81
N MET A 111 -8.57 15.91 5.99
CA MET A 111 -9.07 15.01 7.04
C MET A 111 -10.46 15.41 7.56
N ARG A 112 -10.72 16.72 7.72
CA ARG A 112 -12.06 17.21 8.10
C ARG A 112 -13.09 16.98 7.01
N ALA A 113 -12.70 17.09 5.74
CA ALA A 113 -13.57 16.76 4.60
C ALA A 113 -13.91 15.26 4.59
N ALA A 114 -12.93 14.38 4.83
CA ALA A 114 -13.14 12.95 4.99
C ALA A 114 -14.14 12.65 6.14
N GLN A 115 -13.94 13.28 7.30
CA GLN A 115 -14.85 13.13 8.45
C GLN A 115 -16.30 13.58 8.13
N ARG A 116 -16.47 14.56 7.25
CA ARG A 116 -17.79 15.03 6.79
C ARG A 116 -18.39 14.18 5.67
N GLY A 117 -17.69 13.15 5.19
CA GLY A 117 -18.13 12.28 4.11
C GLY A 117 -18.00 12.90 2.72
N GLU A 118 -17.21 13.97 2.55
CA GLU A 118 -17.09 14.69 1.26
C GLU A 118 -16.38 13.89 0.16
N TYR A 119 -15.80 12.74 0.50
CA TYR A 119 -15.13 11.84 -0.45
C TYR A 119 -15.97 10.60 -0.78
N GLU A 120 -17.29 10.70 -0.66
CA GLU A 120 -18.21 9.65 -1.09
C GLU A 120 -17.95 9.27 -2.56
N GLY A 121 -17.85 7.97 -2.84
CA GLY A 121 -17.54 7.44 -4.18
C GLY A 121 -16.07 7.49 -4.58
N LEU A 122 -15.22 8.32 -3.96
CA LEU A 122 -13.79 8.41 -4.30
C LEU A 122 -13.07 7.07 -4.10
N GLY A 123 -13.42 6.33 -3.04
CA GLY A 123 -12.84 5.01 -2.79
C GLY A 123 -13.19 3.98 -3.88
N ALA A 124 -14.42 4.02 -4.42
CA ALA A 124 -14.80 3.16 -5.55
C ALA A 124 -14.04 3.52 -6.82
N GLN A 125 -13.86 4.82 -7.08
CA GLN A 125 -13.03 5.30 -8.18
C GLN A 125 -11.56 4.86 -8.01
N ALA A 126 -11.00 4.99 -6.81
CA ALA A 126 -9.65 4.57 -6.47
C ALA A 126 -9.43 3.08 -6.72
N ARG A 127 -10.39 2.25 -6.28
CA ARG A 127 -10.36 0.81 -6.53
C ARG A 127 -10.39 0.49 -8.02
N SER A 128 -11.30 1.15 -8.76
CA SER A 128 -11.40 0.95 -10.21
C SER A 128 -10.11 1.32 -10.91
N TYR A 129 -9.53 2.47 -10.56
CA TYR A 129 -8.27 2.94 -11.12
C TYR A 129 -7.14 1.94 -10.87
N VAL A 130 -6.88 1.59 -9.61
CA VAL A 130 -5.74 0.72 -9.26
C VAL A 130 -5.90 -0.69 -9.83
N SER A 131 -7.12 -1.21 -9.93
CA SER A 131 -7.38 -2.53 -10.53
C SER A 131 -7.08 -2.55 -12.02
N GLN A 132 -7.27 -1.43 -12.72
CA GLN A 132 -7.05 -1.29 -14.17
C GLN A 132 -5.61 -0.94 -14.52
N THR A 133 -4.80 -0.47 -13.56
CA THR A 133 -3.48 0.11 -13.84
C THR A 133 -2.34 -0.56 -13.08
N HIS A 134 -2.62 -1.17 -11.92
CA HIS A 134 -1.62 -1.70 -11.00
C HIS A 134 -1.98 -3.10 -10.46
N SER A 135 -2.98 -3.78 -11.04
CA SER A 135 -3.25 -5.18 -10.68
C SER A 135 -2.11 -6.09 -11.17
N PRO A 136 -1.85 -7.22 -10.48
CA PRO A 136 -0.83 -8.18 -10.91
C PRO A 136 -0.98 -8.61 -12.38
N GLU A 137 -2.22 -8.77 -12.84
CA GLU A 137 -2.56 -9.14 -14.21
C GLU A 137 -2.14 -8.06 -15.21
N VAL A 138 -2.49 -6.79 -14.96
CA VAL A 138 -2.13 -5.66 -15.83
C VAL A 138 -0.62 -5.47 -15.90
N ILE A 139 0.07 -5.61 -14.77
CA ILE A 139 1.53 -5.50 -14.71
C ILE A 139 2.19 -6.66 -15.49
N ALA A 140 1.70 -7.89 -15.32
CA ALA A 140 2.21 -9.05 -16.04
C ALA A 140 2.01 -8.90 -17.56
N GLU A 141 0.83 -8.47 -18.01
CA GLU A 141 0.55 -8.23 -19.42
C GLU A 141 1.47 -7.16 -20.02
N SER A 142 1.64 -6.04 -19.32
CA SER A 142 2.53 -4.95 -19.76
C SER A 142 3.98 -5.41 -19.89
N LEU A 143 4.44 -6.25 -18.95
CA LEU A 143 5.79 -6.79 -18.99
C LEU A 143 5.97 -7.78 -20.15
N VAL A 144 5.00 -8.67 -20.38
CA VAL A 144 5.03 -9.61 -21.50
C VAL A 144 5.07 -8.87 -22.84
N GLN A 145 4.25 -7.84 -23.01
CA GLN A 145 4.25 -7.00 -24.22
C GLN A 145 5.60 -6.30 -24.42
N LEU A 146 6.19 -5.77 -23.35
CA LEU A 146 7.50 -5.11 -23.44
C LEU A 146 8.58 -6.10 -23.87
N ILE A 147 8.59 -7.32 -23.31
CA ILE A 147 9.55 -8.37 -23.68
C ILE A 147 9.34 -8.75 -25.16
N ALA A 148 8.11 -9.04 -25.56
CA ALA A 148 7.79 -9.45 -26.94
C ALA A 148 8.17 -8.37 -27.97
N SER A 149 7.94 -7.08 -27.64
CA SER A 149 8.33 -5.97 -28.52
C SER A 149 9.83 -5.74 -28.60
N SER A 150 10.59 -6.10 -27.55
CA SER A 150 12.04 -5.93 -27.49
C SER A 150 12.78 -7.12 -28.13
N PHE A 151 12.14 -8.28 -28.15
CA PHE A 151 12.65 -9.52 -28.74
C PHE A 151 11.59 -10.10 -29.68
N PRO A 152 11.36 -9.46 -30.84
CA PRO A 152 10.42 -10.01 -31.82
C PRO A 152 10.90 -11.41 -32.26
N PRO A 153 9.99 -12.37 -32.46
CA PRO A 153 10.37 -13.72 -32.87
C PRO A 153 11.17 -13.64 -34.19
N GLU A 154 12.28 -14.37 -34.27
CA GLU A 154 13.16 -14.36 -35.45
C GLU A 154 12.46 -14.96 -36.70
N HIS A 155 11.34 -15.66 -36.50
CA HIS A 155 10.53 -16.28 -37.55
C HIS A 155 9.02 -16.03 -37.35
N PRO A 156 8.28 -15.55 -38.38
CA PRO A 156 6.84 -15.28 -38.30
C PRO A 156 5.97 -16.52 -38.02
N ASP A 157 6.49 -17.72 -38.21
CA ASP A 157 5.78 -18.99 -38.02
C ASP A 157 5.67 -19.41 -36.53
N GLU A 158 6.34 -18.71 -35.60
CA GLU A 158 6.31 -19.02 -34.16
C GLU A 158 5.04 -18.52 -33.45
N GLU A 159 4.37 -17.47 -33.97
CA GLU A 159 3.10 -16.98 -33.42
C GLU A 159 1.99 -18.04 -33.56
N GLU A 160 2.00 -18.78 -34.68
CA GLU A 160 1.07 -19.89 -34.90
C GLU A 160 1.42 -21.09 -33.99
N ALA A 161 2.70 -21.33 -33.69
CA ALA A 161 3.13 -22.40 -32.79
C ALA A 161 2.80 -22.15 -31.31
N ILE A 162 2.85 -20.90 -30.83
CA ILE A 162 2.49 -20.55 -29.46
C ILE A 162 0.97 -20.65 -29.23
N HIS A 163 0.15 -20.31 -30.24
CA HIS A 163 -1.30 -20.40 -30.17
C HIS A 163 -1.87 -21.78 -30.58
N ALA A 164 -1.15 -22.56 -31.37
CA ALA A 164 -1.54 -23.92 -31.79
C ALA A 164 -0.96 -25.04 -30.92
N ALA A 165 -0.13 -24.72 -29.91
CA ALA A 165 0.38 -25.73 -28.98
C ALA A 165 -0.81 -26.40 -28.25
N PRO A 166 -0.99 -27.74 -28.38
CA PRO A 166 -2.07 -28.43 -27.68
C PRO A 166 -1.90 -28.23 -26.17
N ALA A 167 -3.02 -28.04 -25.46
CA ALA A 167 -3.05 -27.85 -24.01
C ALA A 167 -2.59 -29.08 -23.18
N SER A 168 -1.76 -29.96 -23.74
CA SER A 168 -1.40 -31.26 -23.18
C SER A 168 0.05 -31.69 -23.43
N GLU A 169 1.01 -30.78 -23.62
CA GLU A 169 2.42 -31.15 -23.54
C GLU A 169 3.03 -30.73 -22.20
N ASP A 170 3.68 -31.71 -21.58
CA ASP A 170 4.26 -31.69 -20.25
C ASP A 170 5.18 -30.47 -20.06
N ARG A 171 4.66 -29.46 -19.35
CA ARG A 171 5.36 -28.19 -19.04
C ARG A 171 6.65 -28.40 -18.23
N THR A 172 6.96 -29.62 -17.80
CA THR A 172 8.24 -29.96 -17.15
C THR A 172 9.43 -29.95 -18.12
N ALA A 173 9.21 -30.05 -19.43
CA ALA A 173 10.30 -30.02 -20.42
C ALA A 173 10.99 -28.64 -20.54
N TYR A 174 10.33 -27.56 -20.11
CA TYR A 174 10.87 -26.20 -20.09
C TYR A 174 11.50 -25.79 -18.76
N PHE A 175 11.54 -26.69 -17.77
CA PHE A 175 12.40 -26.47 -16.61
C PHE A 175 13.85 -26.65 -17.04
N PRO A 176 14.76 -25.74 -16.66
CA PRO A 176 16.18 -25.92 -16.93
C PRO A 176 16.61 -27.27 -16.33
N GLN A 177 17.14 -28.14 -17.19
CA GLN A 177 17.72 -29.42 -16.80
C GLN A 177 18.65 -29.21 -15.58
N PRO A 178 18.63 -30.08 -14.56
CA PRO A 178 19.37 -29.88 -13.31
C PRO A 178 20.85 -29.50 -13.51
N GLU A 179 21.45 -29.94 -14.62
CA GLU A 179 22.81 -29.65 -15.03
C GLU A 179 23.00 -28.19 -15.50
N VAL A 180 22.01 -27.59 -16.16
CA VAL A 180 22.02 -26.18 -16.58
C VAL A 180 21.87 -25.27 -15.37
N LEU A 181 20.97 -25.62 -14.46
CA LEU A 181 20.79 -24.89 -13.19
C LEU A 181 22.08 -25.00 -12.35
N ARG A 182 22.68 -26.20 -12.26
CA ARG A 182 23.98 -26.41 -11.58
C ARG A 182 25.12 -25.63 -12.24
N ARG A 183 25.18 -25.55 -13.58
CA ARG A 183 26.20 -24.78 -14.29
C ARG A 183 26.10 -23.29 -13.96
N LEU A 184 24.88 -22.72 -14.03
CA LEU A 184 24.63 -21.31 -13.70
C LEU A 184 24.93 -21.00 -12.23
N LEU A 185 24.52 -21.89 -11.31
CA LEU A 185 24.80 -21.75 -9.88
C LEU A 185 26.29 -21.95 -9.55
N SER A 186 27.01 -22.78 -10.31
CA SER A 186 28.46 -22.99 -10.13
C SER A 186 29.32 -21.83 -10.64
N GLN A 187 28.81 -21.02 -11.58
CA GLN A 187 29.48 -19.82 -12.09
C GLN A 187 29.28 -18.60 -11.18
N HIS A 188 28.33 -18.67 -10.24
CA HIS A 188 28.15 -17.69 -9.19
C HIS A 188 28.46 -18.30 -7.83
N SER A 189 29.73 -18.24 -7.45
CA SER A 189 30.13 -18.51 -6.06
C SER A 189 29.60 -17.39 -5.17
N ASN A 190 28.36 -17.49 -4.67
CA ASN A 190 27.87 -16.62 -3.60
C ASN A 190 27.53 -17.47 -2.36
N PRO A 191 28.45 -17.60 -1.40
CA PRO A 191 28.28 -18.43 -0.22
C PRO A 191 27.64 -17.70 0.98
N PHE A 192 26.87 -16.62 0.79
CA PHE A 192 26.23 -15.88 1.89
C PHE A 192 24.71 -15.68 1.70
N VAL A 193 23.94 -16.74 1.97
CA VAL A 193 22.63 -16.59 2.63
C VAL A 193 22.62 -17.51 3.85
N GLN A 194 23.43 -17.14 4.84
CA GLN A 194 23.17 -17.44 6.25
C GLN A 194 23.11 -16.09 6.94
N PHE A 195 21.94 -15.74 7.49
CA PHE A 195 21.80 -14.57 8.36
C PHE A 195 22.66 -14.79 9.62
N LYS A 196 23.87 -14.24 9.62
CA LYS A 196 24.71 -14.09 10.81
C LYS A 196 24.81 -12.61 11.14
N ASN A 197 24.57 -12.30 12.43
CA ASN A 197 24.72 -10.98 13.05
C ASN A 197 26.10 -10.36 12.75
N ASP A 198 26.19 -9.54 11.72
CA ASP A 198 27.36 -8.76 11.37
C ASP A 198 27.07 -7.26 11.60
N PRO A 199 27.88 -6.54 12.41
CA PRO A 199 27.70 -5.11 12.68
C PRO A 199 27.77 -4.23 11.42
N ALA A 200 28.33 -4.70 10.30
CA ALA A 200 28.41 -3.94 9.06
C ALA A 200 27.05 -3.73 8.36
N TRP A 201 26.02 -4.51 8.72
CA TRP A 201 24.64 -4.33 8.22
C TRP A 201 23.80 -3.34 9.03
N GLN A 202 24.32 -2.79 10.14
CA GLN A 202 23.61 -1.80 10.95
C GLN A 202 23.51 -0.42 10.28
N GLY A 203 24.25 -0.18 9.19
CA GLY A 203 24.22 1.08 8.44
C GLY A 203 23.22 1.12 7.26
N LEU A 204 22.70 -0.01 6.79
CA LEU A 204 21.82 -0.08 5.61
C LEU A 204 20.36 -0.45 5.94
N LEU A 205 20.01 -0.50 7.22
CA LEU A 205 18.64 -0.72 7.71
C LEU A 205 17.93 0.58 8.15
N PHE A 206 18.55 1.74 7.95
CA PHE A 206 17.96 3.05 8.25
C PHE A 206 17.36 3.78 7.03
N GLY A 207 17.16 3.09 5.90
CA GLY A 207 16.81 3.75 4.63
C GLY A 207 15.39 3.58 4.08
N VAL A 208 14.64 2.52 4.38
CA VAL A 208 13.43 2.21 3.55
C VAL A 208 12.19 1.67 4.31
N TYR A 209 12.22 1.43 5.62
CA TYR A 209 11.01 0.98 6.34
C TYR A 209 10.83 1.68 7.69
N GLY A 210 10.73 3.00 7.62
CA GLY A 210 10.50 3.85 8.78
C GLY A 210 9.54 4.99 8.47
N LEU A 211 8.30 4.68 8.09
CA LEU A 211 7.22 5.65 8.19
C LEU A 211 5.92 5.01 8.66
N VAL A 212 5.82 5.00 9.98
CA VAL A 212 4.63 5.09 10.84
C VAL A 212 3.32 5.24 10.08
N LEU A 213 2.56 4.14 10.10
CA LEU A 213 1.15 4.05 9.77
C LEU A 213 0.35 4.79 10.86
N ALA A 214 0.00 6.06 10.63
CA ALA A 214 -0.89 6.81 11.50
C ALA A 214 -2.34 6.58 11.08
N LEU A 215 -2.96 5.51 11.57
CA LEU A 215 -4.40 5.27 11.45
C LEU A 215 -5.15 6.15 12.44
N LEU A 216 -5.73 7.25 11.97
CA LEU A 216 -6.76 7.98 12.71
C LEU A 216 -8.12 7.32 12.45
N LEU A 217 -8.45 6.34 13.29
CA LEU A 217 -9.78 5.73 13.36
C LEU A 217 -10.75 6.70 14.04
N LEU A 218 -11.61 7.36 13.26
CA LEU A 218 -12.62 8.25 13.79
C LEU A 218 -14.03 7.66 13.68
N ARG A 219 -14.27 6.49 14.31
CA ARG A 219 -15.64 6.00 14.49
C ARG A 219 -15.84 5.01 15.65
N LEU A 220 -15.59 5.46 16.89
CA LEU A 220 -16.03 4.68 18.06
C LEU A 220 -16.73 5.44 19.18
N ILE A 221 -17.26 6.66 18.93
CA ILE A 221 -17.96 7.41 20.00
C ILE A 221 -19.41 7.80 19.68
N LEU A 222 -19.88 7.80 18.42
CA LEU A 222 -21.20 8.39 18.12
C LEU A 222 -22.30 7.46 17.64
N THR A 223 -22.03 6.20 17.34
CA THR A 223 -23.09 5.25 17.00
C THR A 223 -22.80 3.88 17.61
N GLY A 224 -23.52 3.55 18.68
CA GLY A 224 -23.48 2.22 19.30
C GLY A 224 -23.80 1.09 18.31
N PRO A 225 -23.56 -0.18 18.70
CA PRO A 225 -23.67 -1.32 17.82
C PRO A 225 -25.09 -1.43 17.25
N ARG A 226 -25.26 -1.14 15.95
CA ARG A 226 -26.49 -1.51 15.26
C ARG A 226 -26.51 -3.03 15.12
N SER A 227 -27.55 -3.63 15.67
CA SER A 227 -27.81 -5.06 15.65
C SER A 227 -27.69 -5.63 14.24
N LEU A 228 -26.82 -6.62 14.09
CA LEU A 228 -26.79 -7.53 12.95
C LEU A 228 -28.06 -8.39 12.97
N VAL A 229 -29.15 -7.88 12.39
CA VAL A 229 -30.28 -8.72 11.97
C VAL A 229 -30.28 -8.72 10.44
N PRO A 230 -29.92 -9.83 9.77
CA PRO A 230 -30.06 -9.92 8.33
C PRO A 230 -31.54 -9.81 7.97
N ALA A 231 -31.88 -8.89 7.07
CA ALA A 231 -33.22 -8.76 6.53
C ALA A 231 -33.63 -10.11 5.91
N LYS A 232 -34.69 -10.72 6.46
CA LYS A 232 -35.39 -11.83 5.80
C LYS A 232 -35.79 -11.37 4.40
N ARG A 233 -35.24 -12.01 3.37
CA ARG A 233 -35.83 -11.96 2.02
C ARG A 233 -37.21 -12.61 2.12
N ASP A 234 -38.24 -11.79 1.98
CA ASP A 234 -39.59 -12.29 1.76
C ASP A 234 -39.66 -12.93 0.37
N LYS A 235 -40.25 -14.13 0.31
CA LYS A 235 -40.55 -14.85 -0.93
C LYS A 235 -42.07 -14.80 -1.13
N SER A 236 -42.54 -13.81 -1.87
CA SER A 236 -43.90 -13.62 -2.43
C SER A 236 -43.91 -12.18 -2.97
N ASP A 237 -44.22 -11.83 -4.21
CA ASP A 237 -45.06 -12.41 -5.26
C ASP A 237 -44.46 -12.19 -6.66
#